data_AF-A0A2N5EDG7-F1
#
_entry.id   AF-A0A2N5EDG7-F1
#
_cell.length_a   1.000
_cell.length_b   1.000
_cell.length_c   1.000
_cell.angle_alpha   90.00
_cell.angle_beta   90.00
_cell.angle_gamma   90.00
#
_symmetry.space_group_name_H-M   'P 1'
#
loop_
_entity.id
_entity.type
_entity.pdbx_description
1 polymer ?
#
loop_
_entity_poly.entity_id
_entity_poly.type
_entity_poly.pdbx_seq_one_letter_code
_entity_poly.pdbx_strand_id
1 'polypeptide(L)' 'MAEQLEFFAIPSPCRGICQMDAKGFCRGCLRSREERFNWGTLSDAQKRHVLYLCRQRFLRQQRLARQAEDPPPEQPSLF' A
#
# COMPACT_ATOMS: atom_id res chain seq x y z
N MET A 1 24.05 -16.89 -16.33
CA MET A 1 22.86 -16.25 -15.76
C MET A 1 23.35 -15.34 -14.66
N ALA A 2 23.28 -14.02 -14.84
CA ALA A 2 23.82 -13.07 -13.85
C ALA A 2 22.86 -12.97 -12.67
N GLU A 3 23.11 -13.75 -11.62
CA GLU A 3 22.57 -13.47 -10.29
C GLU A 3 23.24 -12.19 -9.79
N GLN A 4 22.66 -11.06 -10.14
CA GLN A 4 23.05 -9.78 -9.55
C GLN A 4 22.69 -9.86 -8.07
N LEU A 5 23.68 -10.17 -7.22
CA LEU A 5 23.58 -9.99 -5.78
C LEU A 5 23.30 -8.50 -5.55
N GLU A 6 22.03 -8.16 -5.34
CA GLU A 6 21.65 -6.82 -4.91
C GLU A 6 22.13 -6.65 -3.46
N PHE A 7 23.35 -6.14 -3.30
CA PHE A 7 24.00 -5.80 -2.03
C PHE A 7 23.34 -4.62 -1.29
N PHE A 8 22.24 -4.07 -1.81
CA PHE A 8 21.61 -2.88 -1.26
C PHE A 8 20.46 -3.24 -0.33
N ALA A 9 20.57 -2.81 0.92
CA ALA A 9 19.51 -2.94 1.90
C ALA A 9 18.24 -2.23 1.41
N ILE A 10 17.10 -2.91 1.53
CA ILE A 10 15.81 -2.35 1.12
C ILE A 10 15.42 -1.20 2.07
N PRO A 11 15.26 0.04 1.57
CA PRO A 11 14.93 1.17 2.41
C PRO A 11 13.50 1.08 2.95
N SER A 12 13.29 1.61 4.16
CA SER A 12 11.96 1.69 4.75
C SER A 12 11.08 2.70 3.99
N PRO A 13 9.83 2.35 3.60
CA PRO A 13 8.91 3.26 2.92
C PRO A 13 8.22 4.25 3.88
N CYS A 14 8.74 4.42 5.10
CA CYS A 14 8.10 5.23 6.14
C CYS A 14 8.23 6.73 5.81
N ARG A 15 7.10 7.45 5.86
CA ARG A 15 7.03 8.91 5.64
C ARG A 15 6.95 9.71 6.95
N GLY A 16 7.21 9.08 8.10
CA GLY A 16 7.06 9.73 9.42
C GLY A 16 5.62 9.92 9.89
N ILE A 17 4.62 9.41 9.16
CA ILE A 17 3.20 9.53 9.52
C ILE A 17 2.75 8.27 10.26
N CYS A 18 2.65 8.33 11.59
CA CYS A 18 2.23 7.19 12.41
C CYS A 18 0.71 7.23 12.71
N GLN A 19 -0.13 7.41 11.69
CA GLN A 19 -1.59 7.38 11.82
C GLN A 19 -2.17 6.15 11.14
N MET A 20 -3.15 5.50 11.77
CA MET A 20 -3.86 4.35 11.20
C MET A 20 -5.11 4.80 10.47
N ASP A 21 -5.42 4.12 9.38
CA ASP A 21 -6.69 4.19 8.67
C ASP A 21 -7.73 3.28 9.35
N ALA A 22 -9.01 3.43 9.02
CA ALA A 22 -10.10 2.61 9.54
C ALA A 22 -9.91 1.10 9.29
N LYS A 23 -9.12 0.75 8.27
CA LYS A 23 -8.77 -0.63 7.90
C LYS A 23 -7.52 -1.17 8.62
N GLY A 24 -6.91 -0.41 9.52
CA GLY A 24 -5.73 -0.84 10.30
C GLY A 24 -4.38 -0.70 9.57
N PHE A 25 -4.32 0.04 8.47
CA PHE A 25 -3.08 0.34 7.74
C PHE A 25 -2.58 1.76 8.02
N CYS A 26 -1.28 1.98 7.97
CA CYS A 26 -0.70 3.31 8.10
C CYS A 26 -1.14 4.21 6.92
N ARG A 27 -1.63 5.42 7.20
CA ARG A 27 -2.04 6.39 6.16
C ARG A 27 -0.89 6.82 5.25
N GLY A 28 0.34 6.82 5.74
CA GLY A 28 1.51 7.26 4.99
C GLY A 28 2.15 6.16 4.14
N CYS A 29 2.49 5.02 4.75
CA CYS A 29 3.22 3.93 4.09
C CYS A 29 2.38 2.70 3.78
N LEU A 30 1.10 2.67 4.18
CA LEU A 30 0.14 1.57 3.93
C LEU A 30 0.54 0.21 4.50
N ARG A 31 1.47 0.22 5.45
CA ARG A 31 1.90 -0.96 6.20
C ARG A 31 0.95 -1.24 7.36
N SER A 32 0.74 -2.51 7.68
CA SER A 32 0.05 -2.91 8.90
C SER A 32 0.89 -2.59 10.14
N ARG A 33 0.28 -2.67 11.33
CA ARG A 33 1.01 -2.50 12.60
C ARG A 33 2.15 -3.52 12.75
N GLU A 34 1.86 -4.79 12.46
CA GLU A 34 2.81 -5.90 12.54
C GLU A 34 3.96 -5.74 11.55
N GLU A 35 3.65 -5.36 10.30
CA GLU A 35 4.67 -5.10 9.28
C GLU A 35 5.63 -3.98 9.74
N ARG A 36 5.13 -2.92 10.38
CA ARG A 36 5.98 -1.84 10.90
C ARG A 36 6.88 -2.30 12.03
N PHE A 37 6.32 -3.01 13.00
CA PHE A 37 7.06 -3.49 14.17
C PHE A 37 8.15 -4.49 13.78
N ASN A 38 7.84 -5.41 12.87
CA ASN A 38 8.76 -6.47 12.45
C ASN A 38 9.69 -6.07 11.29
N TRP A 39 9.66 -4.83 10.78
CA TRP A 39 10.43 -4.49 9.56
C TRP A 39 11.93 -4.76 9.67
N GLY A 40 12.52 -4.55 10.85
CA GLY A 40 13.93 -4.82 11.09
C GLY A 40 14.30 -6.30 11.07
N THR A 41 13.34 -7.19 11.34
CA THR A 41 13.54 -8.64 11.41
C THR A 41 13.17 -9.36 10.12
N LEU A 42 12.48 -8.69 9.19
CA LEU A 42 12.08 -9.28 7.91
C LEU A 42 13.29 -9.51 6.99
N SER A 43 13.28 -10.65 6.28
CA SER A 43 14.22 -10.92 5.19
C SER A 43 13.96 -9.99 4.01
N ASP A 44 14.95 -9.83 3.14
CA ASP A 44 14.78 -8.92 1.99
C ASP A 44 13.67 -9.37 1.03
N ALA A 45 13.44 -10.67 0.89
CA ALA A 45 12.29 -11.19 0.15
C ALA A 45 10.96 -10.76 0.80
N GLN A 46 10.86 -10.86 2.12
CA GLN A 46 9.68 -10.41 2.86
C GLN A 46 9.50 -8.89 2.77
N LYS A 47 10.58 -8.12 2.85
CA LYS A 47 10.53 -6.66 2.69
C LYS A 47 10.00 -6.27 1.31
N ARG A 48 10.49 -6.89 0.22
CA ARG A 48 9.96 -6.71 -1.14
C ARG A 48 8.47 -7.06 -1.22
N HIS A 49 8.07 -8.16 -0.58
CA HIS A 49 6.67 -8.57 -0.56
C HIS A 49 5.77 -7.55 0.16
N VAL A 50 6.20 -7.04 1.32
CA VAL A 50 5.47 -5.99 2.04
C VAL A 50 5.34 -4.73 1.21
N LEU A 51 6.40 -4.30 0.52
CA LEU A 51 6.34 -3.15 -0.41
C LEU A 51 5.35 -3.37 -1.56
N TYR A 52 5.34 -4.58 -2.13
CA TYR A 52 4.38 -4.96 -3.15
C TYR A 52 2.94 -4.86 -2.64
N LEU A 53 2.64 -5.39 -1.46
CA LEU A 53 1.32 -5.28 -0.84
C LEU A 53 0.92 -3.82 -0.58
N CYS A 54 1.85 -2.98 -0.10
CA CYS A 54 1.60 -1.56 0.11
C CYS A 54 1.21 -0.86 -1.20
N ARG A 55 1.90 -1.18 -2.31
CA ARG A 55 1.55 -0.67 -3.64
C ARG A 55 0.17 -1.13 -4.08
N GLN A 56 -0.19 -2.40 -3.87
CA GLN A 56 -1.53 -2.90 -4.21
C GLN A 56 -2.63 -2.20 -3.40
N ARG A 57 -2.40 -1.99 -2.09
CA ARG A 57 -3.31 -1.24 -1.20
C ARG A 57 -3.49 0.20 -1.69
N PHE A 58 -2.40 0.86 -2.10
CA PHE A 58 -2.44 2.21 -2.66
C PHE A 58 -3.31 2.29 -3.93
N LEU A 59 -3.07 1.41 -4.89
CA LEU A 59 -3.84 1.36 -6.14
C LEU A 59 -5.32 1.05 -5.90
N ARG A 60 -5.65 0.23 -4.88
CA ARG A 60 -7.04 -0.01 -4.48
C ARG A 60 -7.68 1.24 -3.90
N GLN A 61 -6.99 1.98 -3.02
CA GLN A 61 -7.50 3.23 -2.47
C GLN A 61 -7.71 4.28 -3.56
N GLN A 62 -6.78 4.43 -4.50
CA GLN A 62 -6.91 5.36 -5.61
C GLN A 62 -8.10 5.02 -6.52
N ARG A 63 -8.33 3.73 -6.81
CA ARG A 63 -9.51 3.30 -7.58
C ARG A 63 -10.83 3.60 -6.87
N LEU A 64 -10.90 3.35 -5.57
CA LEU A 64 -12.09 3.67 -4.77
C LEU A 64 -12.33 5.18 -4.68
N ALA A 65 -11.27 5.98 -4.57
CA ALA A 65 -11.37 7.44 -4.58
C ALA A 65 -11.95 7.92 -5.91
N ARG A 66 -11.40 7.46 -7.04
CA ARG A 66 -11.91 7.80 -8.38
C ARG A 66 -13.38 7.44 -8.56
N GLN A 67 -13.79 6.24 -8.13
CA GLN A 67 -15.20 5.81 -8.22
C GLN A 67 -16.16 6.66 -7.39
N ALA A 68 -15.70 7.24 -6.28
CA ALA A 68 -16.51 8.13 -5.47
C ALA A 68 -16.71 9.51 -6.12
N GLU A 69 -15.84 9.88 -7.07
CA GLU A 69 -15.90 11.16 -7.80
C GLU A 69 -16.77 11.08 -9.06
N ASP A 70 -17.00 9.88 -9.60
CA ASP A 70 -17.88 9.69 -10.76
C ASP A 70 -19.35 9.95 -10.37
N PRO A 71 -20.07 10.88 -11.03
CA PRO A 71 -21.49 11.10 -10.75
C PRO A 71 -22.28 9.81 -11.06
N PRO A 72 -23.31 9.47 -10.27
CA PRO A 72 -24.13 8.29 -10.52
C PRO A 72 -24.70 8.37 -11.94
N PRO A 73 -24.78 7.25 -12.67
CA PRO A 73 -25.32 7.26 -14.02
C PRO A 73 -26.76 7.78 -13.96
N GLU A 74 -27.02 8.89 -14.64
CA GLU A 74 -28.37 9.42 -14.80
C GLU A 74 -29.22 8.37 -15.51
N GLN A 75 -30.11 7.72 -14.76
CA GLN A 75 -31.08 6.81 -15.34
C GLN A 75 -32.15 7.67 -16.02
N PRO A 76 -32.38 7.54 -17.34
CA PRO A 76 -33.49 8.22 -17.96
C PRO A 76 -34.79 7.69 -17.34
N SER A 77 -35.60 8.60 -16.80
CA SER A 77 -36.91 8.26 -16.24
C SER A 77 -37.81 7.71 -17.36
N LEU A 78 -38.23 6.45 -17.25
CA LEU A 78 -39.19 5.82 -18.15
C LEU A 78 -40.64 6.17 -17.79
N PHE A 79 -40.94 7.47 -17.68
CA PHE A 79 -42.28 8.01 -17.50
C PHE A 79 -42.56 9.12 -18.50
#